data_AF-A0A3D2J635-F1
#
_entry.id   AF-A0A3D2J635-F1
#
_cell.length_a   1.000
_cell.length_b   1.000
_cell.length_c   1.000
_cell.angle_alpha   90.00
_cell.angle_beta   90.00
_cell.angle_gamma   90.00
#
_symmetry.space_group_name_H-M   'P 1'
#
loop_
_entity.id
_entity.type
_entity.pdbx_description
1 polymer ?
#
loop_
_entity_poly.entity_id
_entity_poly.type
_entity_poly.pdbx_seq_one_letter_code
_entity_poly.pdbx_strand_id
1 'polypeptide(L)'
;MDKTHPLTYQIAMEETVMQLTLLQHISTALPGRFMPLLVGVIACLLTYVLTFGVIALCRKVGWVEKPVEGKIHTRSLPRIGGVAIFISFLIVSLVLYAPFLTTQQTQVEVIFGNTYPKELVIYTLFMLASLLIVAVHVYDDIKGLLPLPKLIAQTVAVLILLGPGIHLFHGVLFFGVN
;
A
#
# COMPACT_ATOMS: atom_id res chain seq x y z
N MET A 1 9.12 42.13 14.16
CA MET A 1 8.35 41.76 12.96
C MET A 1 9.34 41.11 12.00
N ASP A 2 9.50 39.80 12.19
CA ASP A 2 10.61 39.00 11.65
C ASP A 2 10.37 38.67 10.18
N LYS A 3 11.22 39.19 9.29
CA LYS A 3 11.14 39.03 7.84
C LYS A 3 11.95 37.83 7.31
N THR A 4 12.46 36.96 8.17
CA THR A 4 13.29 35.81 7.76
C THR A 4 12.48 34.56 7.37
N HIS A 5 11.16 34.55 7.63
CA HIS A 5 10.33 33.35 7.50
C HIS A 5 10.09 32.79 6.07
N PRO A 6 9.94 33.58 4.97
CA PRO A 6 9.52 33.02 3.69
C PRO A 6 10.67 32.33 2.91
N LEU A 7 11.91 32.79 3.09
CA LEU A 7 13.08 32.24 2.39
C LEU A 7 13.44 30.85 2.90
N THR A 8 13.31 30.60 4.21
CA THR A 8 13.59 29.29 4.82
C THR A 8 12.60 28.23 4.33
N TYR A 9 11.32 28.58 4.11
CA TYR A 9 10.34 27.64 3.53
C TYR A 9 10.60 27.36 2.05
N GLN A 10 11.03 28.35 1.28
CA GLN A 10 11.42 28.13 -0.13
C GLN A 10 12.63 27.22 -0.25
N ILE A 11 13.67 27.42 0.58
CA ILE A 11 14.86 26.58 0.58
C ILE A 11 14.53 25.15 1.04
N ALA A 12 13.72 24.99 2.09
CA ALA A 12 13.28 23.67 2.53
C ALA A 12 12.42 22.95 1.48
N MET A 13 11.57 23.69 0.76
CA MET A 13 10.81 23.14 -0.36
C MET A 13 11.73 22.74 -1.52
N GLU A 14 12.70 23.55 -1.90
CA GLU A 14 13.65 23.23 -2.97
C GLU A 14 14.53 22.04 -2.61
N GLU A 15 14.99 21.92 -1.36
CA GLU A 15 15.71 20.74 -0.88
C GLU A 15 14.84 19.49 -0.90
N THR A 16 13.58 19.59 -0.47
CA THR A 16 12.65 18.45 -0.50
C THR A 16 12.34 18.02 -1.93
N VAL A 17 12.16 18.98 -2.85
CA VAL A 17 11.93 18.73 -4.28
C VAL A 17 13.18 18.15 -4.94
N MET A 18 14.38 18.63 -4.58
CA MET A 18 15.67 18.08 -5.02
C MET A 18 15.86 16.64 -4.52
N GLN A 19 15.52 16.34 -3.27
CA GLN A 19 15.58 14.98 -2.74
C GLN A 19 14.59 14.06 -3.45
N LEU A 20 13.37 14.55 -3.72
CA LEU A 20 12.35 13.81 -4.46
C LEU A 20 12.80 13.52 -5.90
N THR A 21 13.42 14.49 -6.57
CA THR A 21 13.92 14.36 -7.95
C THR A 21 15.17 13.50 -8.05
N LEU A 22 16.07 13.52 -7.04
CA LEU A 22 17.19 12.59 -6.94
C LEU A 22 16.74 11.15 -6.75
N LEU A 23 15.73 10.92 -5.91
CA LEU A 23 15.08 9.61 -5.77
C LEU A 23 14.44 9.15 -7.09
N GLN A 24 13.89 10.08 -7.89
CA GLN A 24 13.37 9.79 -9.22
C GLN A 24 14.48 9.46 -10.25
N HIS A 25 15.66 10.07 -10.17
CA HIS A 25 16.78 9.75 -11.08
C HIS A 25 17.47 8.41 -10.76
N ILE A 26 17.53 8.01 -9.49
CA ILE A 26 18.03 6.68 -9.11
C ILE A 26 17.09 5.58 -9.66
N SER A 27 15.79 5.87 -9.73
CA SER A 27 14.77 4.99 -10.32
C SER A 27 14.93 4.80 -11.84
N THR A 28 15.36 5.82 -12.57
CA THR A 28 15.52 5.75 -14.04
C THR A 28 16.86 5.19 -14.50
N ALA A 29 17.84 5.03 -13.61
CA ALA A 29 19.19 4.56 -13.95
C ALA A 29 19.31 3.04 -14.17
N LEU A 30 18.28 2.26 -13.79
CA LEU A 30 18.27 0.81 -13.98
C LEU A 30 17.38 0.39 -15.17
N PRO A 31 17.73 -0.69 -15.89
CA PRO A 31 16.86 -1.22 -16.93
C PRO A 31 15.49 -1.49 -16.32
N GLY A 32 14.40 -0.95 -16.90
CA GLY A 32 13.06 -0.93 -16.29
C GLY A 32 12.50 -2.27 -15.79
N ARG A 33 13.09 -3.38 -16.24
CA ARG A 33 12.86 -4.76 -15.76
C ARG A 33 13.36 -5.05 -14.34
N PHE A 34 14.40 -4.37 -13.85
CA PHE A 34 14.96 -4.58 -12.50
C PHE A 34 14.40 -3.63 -11.45
N MET A 35 13.79 -2.52 -11.89
CA MET A 35 13.14 -1.53 -11.04
C MET A 35 12.15 -2.15 -10.03
N PRO A 36 11.17 -2.99 -10.41
CA PRO A 36 10.24 -3.58 -9.46
C PRO A 36 10.92 -4.51 -8.45
N LEU A 37 12.03 -5.15 -8.82
CA LEU A 37 12.79 -6.03 -7.92
C LEU A 37 13.45 -5.21 -6.81
N LEU A 38 14.05 -4.06 -7.14
CA LEU A 38 14.60 -3.16 -6.12
C LEU A 38 13.54 -2.61 -5.19
N VAL A 39 12.40 -2.18 -5.74
CA VAL A 39 11.26 -1.71 -4.95
C VAL A 39 10.79 -2.81 -3.98
N GLY A 40 10.73 -4.06 -4.44
CA GLY A 40 10.40 -5.22 -3.62
C GLY A 40 11.42 -5.49 -2.50
N VAL A 41 12.71 -5.37 -2.79
CA VAL A 41 13.77 -5.52 -1.77
C VAL A 41 13.68 -4.41 -0.72
N ILE A 42 13.45 -3.16 -1.12
CA ILE A 42 13.25 -2.03 -0.21
C ILE A 42 12.02 -2.27 0.67
N ALA A 43 10.90 -2.72 0.09
CA ALA A 43 9.70 -3.07 0.85
C ALA A 43 9.93 -4.20 1.85
N CYS A 44 10.72 -5.21 1.47
CA CYS A 44 11.08 -6.33 2.34
C CYS A 44 11.90 -5.87 3.55
N LEU A 45 12.94 -5.05 3.32
CA LEU A 45 13.76 -4.48 4.39
C LEU A 45 12.94 -3.57 5.31
N LEU A 46 12.06 -2.74 4.74
CA LEU A 46 11.18 -1.87 5.51
C LEU A 46 10.21 -2.69 6.37
N THR A 47 9.62 -3.74 5.81
CA THR A 47 8.76 -4.68 6.53
C THR A 47 9.47 -5.32 7.71
N TYR A 48 10.73 -5.74 7.53
CA TYR A 48 11.53 -6.32 8.60
C TYR A 48 11.68 -5.35 9.79
N VAL A 49 12.00 -4.09 9.53
CA VAL A 49 12.11 -3.06 10.57
C VAL A 49 10.76 -2.77 11.22
N LEU A 50 9.70 -2.59 10.42
CA LEU A 50 8.36 -2.30 10.93
C LEU A 50 7.79 -3.44 11.75
N THR A 51 8.19 -4.69 11.48
CA THR A 51 7.74 -5.88 12.22
C THR A 51 8.12 -5.75 13.69
N PHE A 52 9.32 -5.27 14.03
CA PHE A 52 9.70 -5.02 15.42
C PHE A 52 8.81 -3.94 16.09
N GLY A 53 8.46 -2.89 15.35
CA GLY A 53 7.53 -1.85 15.82
C GLY A 53 6.12 -2.38 16.07
N VAL A 54 5.59 -3.19 15.16
CA VAL A 54 4.27 -3.83 15.30
C VAL A 54 4.25 -4.79 16.48
N ILE A 55 5.32 -5.57 16.69
CA ILE A 55 5.47 -6.44 17.88
C ILE A 55 5.44 -5.60 19.17
N ALA A 56 6.19 -4.50 19.22
CA ALA A 56 6.20 -3.61 20.38
C ALA A 56 4.82 -2.99 20.65
N LEU A 57 4.10 -2.58 19.60
CA LEU A 57 2.75 -2.04 19.69
C LEU A 57 1.74 -3.09 20.18
N CYS A 58 1.79 -4.32 19.65
CA CYS A 58 0.93 -5.42 20.11
C CYS A 58 1.13 -5.71 21.61
N ARG A 59 2.40 -5.70 22.08
CA ARG A 59 2.72 -5.87 23.51
C ARG A 59 2.20 -4.72 24.37
N LYS A 60 2.22 -3.49 23.87
CA LYS A 60 1.75 -2.30 24.60
C LYS A 60 0.23 -2.21 24.66
N VAL A 61 -0.47 -2.57 23.58
CA VAL A 61 -1.93 -2.49 23.48
C VAL A 61 -2.61 -3.70 24.13
N GLY A 62 -1.87 -4.77 24.44
CA GLY A 62 -2.44 -5.97 25.04
C GLY A 62 -3.19 -6.87 24.05
N TRP A 63 -3.02 -6.63 22.74
CA TRP A 63 -3.46 -7.52 21.65
C TRP A 63 -2.56 -8.76 21.54
N VAL A 64 -2.33 -9.39 22.68
CA VAL A 64 -1.48 -10.56 22.82
C VAL A 64 -2.37 -11.68 23.34
N GLU A 65 -2.39 -12.80 22.61
CA GLU A 65 -3.23 -13.94 22.95
C GLU A 65 -2.84 -14.43 24.36
N LYS A 66 -3.79 -14.36 25.30
CA LYS A 66 -3.56 -14.90 26.65
C LYS A 66 -3.38 -16.41 26.52
N PRO A 67 -2.32 -17.00 27.12
CA PRO A 67 -2.09 -18.43 27.01
C PRO A 67 -3.30 -19.18 27.56
N VAL A 68 -3.93 -20.00 26.71
CA VAL A 68 -5.02 -20.90 27.09
C VAL A 68 -4.40 -22.11 27.79
N GLU A 69 -4.83 -22.39 29.02
CA GLU A 69 -4.44 -23.60 29.74
C GLU A 69 -4.84 -24.84 28.92
N GLY A 70 -3.86 -25.67 28.54
CA GLY A 70 -4.08 -26.93 27.81
C GLY A 70 -3.56 -26.99 26.36
N LYS A 71 -2.95 -25.92 25.82
CA LYS A 71 -2.14 -26.02 24.58
C LYS A 71 -0.65 -25.97 24.90
N ILE A 72 0.14 -26.72 24.12
CA ILE A 72 1.62 -26.89 24.24
C ILE A 72 2.40 -25.57 24.02
N HIS A 73 1.73 -24.46 23.72
CA HIS A 73 2.34 -23.17 23.42
C HIS A 73 2.06 -22.16 24.55
N THR A 74 3.09 -21.91 25.35
CA THR A 74 3.09 -21.03 26.53
C THR A 74 3.43 -19.58 26.23
N ARG A 75 3.68 -19.20 24.97
CA ARG A 75 4.01 -17.82 24.58
C ARG A 75 2.88 -17.17 23.80
N SER A 76 2.46 -16.01 24.26
CA SER A 76 1.54 -15.11 23.56
C SER A 76 2.16 -14.62 22.25
N LEU A 77 1.57 -14.96 21.11
CA LEU A 77 2.04 -14.57 19.79
C LEU A 77 1.23 -13.36 19.27
N PRO A 78 1.90 -12.36 18.67
CA PRO A 78 1.20 -11.24 18.04
C PRO A 78 0.55 -11.72 16.73
N ARG A 79 -0.79 -11.73 16.65
CA ARG A 79 -1.53 -12.20 15.47
C ARG A 79 -1.55 -11.21 14.30
N ILE A 80 -1.06 -9.98 14.47
CA ILE A 80 -1.29 -8.85 13.53
C ILE A 80 -0.06 -8.57 12.64
N GLY A 81 0.75 -9.59 12.35
CA GLY A 81 1.97 -9.43 11.53
C GLY A 81 1.72 -8.88 10.11
N GLY A 82 0.56 -9.20 9.51
CA GLY A 82 0.19 -8.75 8.17
C GLY A 82 0.08 -7.22 8.02
N VAL A 83 -0.18 -6.51 9.12
CA VAL A 83 -0.25 -5.04 9.10
C VAL A 83 1.12 -4.42 8.83
N ALA A 84 2.20 -5.00 9.33
CA ALA A 84 3.55 -4.50 9.06
C ALA A 84 3.88 -4.55 7.55
N ILE A 85 3.46 -5.65 6.90
CA ILE A 85 3.65 -5.87 5.46
C ILE A 85 2.84 -4.83 4.68
N PHE A 86 1.56 -4.65 5.01
CA PHE A 86 0.69 -3.72 4.30
C PHE A 86 1.12 -2.26 4.46
N ILE A 87 1.52 -1.84 5.67
CA ILE A 87 2.03 -0.47 5.89
C ILE A 87 3.29 -0.23 5.06
N SER A 88 4.22 -1.19 5.04
CA SER A 88 5.45 -1.07 4.24
C SER A 88 5.14 -0.99 2.76
N PHE A 89 4.22 -1.84 2.28
CA PHE A 89 3.72 -1.79 0.91
C PHE A 89 3.10 -0.42 0.57
N LEU A 90 2.23 0.11 1.43
CA LEU A 90 1.54 1.39 1.20
C LEU A 90 2.54 2.55 1.13
N ILE A 91 3.52 2.61 2.04
CA ILE A 91 4.57 3.64 2.04
C ILE A 91 5.40 3.55 0.77
N VAL A 92 5.91 2.36 0.43
CA VAL A 92 6.75 2.16 -0.75
C VAL A 92 5.99 2.46 -2.04
N SER A 93 4.74 2.02 -2.13
CA SER A 93 3.88 2.28 -3.28
C SER A 93 3.59 3.78 -3.43
N LEU A 94 3.26 4.49 -2.35
CA LEU A 94 2.98 5.92 -2.40
C LEU A 94 4.23 6.75 -2.74
N VAL A 95 5.39 6.39 -2.20
CA VAL A 95 6.62 7.18 -2.38
C VAL A 95 7.29 6.91 -3.73
N LEU A 96 7.35 5.64 -4.16
CA LEU A 96 8.10 5.26 -5.36
C LEU A 96 7.21 5.10 -6.61
N TYR A 97 5.97 4.65 -6.45
CA TYR A 97 5.09 4.33 -7.59
C TYR A 97 4.16 5.49 -7.97
N ALA A 98 3.56 6.19 -7.00
CA ALA A 98 2.66 7.31 -7.29
C ALA A 98 3.26 8.43 -8.18
N PRO A 99 4.51 8.90 -7.99
CA PRO A 99 5.09 9.93 -8.87
C PRO A 99 5.46 9.42 -10.27
N PHE A 100 5.58 8.10 -10.44
CA PHE A 100 5.82 7.49 -11.75
C PHE A 100 4.53 7.49 -12.61
N LEU A 101 3.37 7.30 -11.97
CA LEU A 101 2.06 7.29 -12.63
C LEU A 101 1.70 8.60 -13.32
N THR A 102 2.17 9.73 -12.80
CA THR A 102 1.91 11.07 -13.38
C THR A 102 2.87 11.43 -14.51
N THR A 103 3.96 10.68 -14.68
CA THR A 103 5.05 11.00 -15.62
C THR A 103 4.90 10.27 -16.96
N GLN A 104 4.20 9.12 -17.00
CA GLN A 104 3.97 8.39 -18.25
C GLN A 104 2.72 8.88 -19.00
N GLN A 105 2.86 9.03 -20.33
CA GLN A 105 1.79 9.34 -21.27
C GLN A 105 0.69 8.25 -21.18
N THR A 106 -0.39 8.53 -20.47
CA THR A 106 -1.38 7.51 -20.09
C THR A 106 -2.56 7.48 -21.06
N GLN A 107 -3.00 6.27 -21.43
CA GLN A 107 -4.31 6.06 -22.07
C GLN A 107 -5.42 6.65 -21.18
N VAL A 108 -6.36 7.36 -21.77
CA VAL A 108 -7.44 8.00 -21.01
C VAL A 108 -8.67 7.11 -20.93
N GLU A 109 -9.30 7.08 -19.76
CA GLU A 109 -10.56 6.38 -19.53
C GLU A 109 -11.64 7.42 -19.19
N VAL A 110 -12.80 7.28 -19.84
CA VAL A 110 -13.94 8.18 -19.61
C VAL A 110 -14.87 7.51 -18.62
N ILE A 111 -14.93 8.07 -17.41
CA ILE A 111 -15.78 7.57 -16.33
C ILE A 111 -16.76 8.68 -15.96
N PHE A 112 -18.06 8.38 -16.03
CA PHE A 112 -19.13 9.35 -15.76
C PHE A 112 -18.98 10.69 -16.54
N GLY A 113 -18.52 10.62 -17.79
CA GLY A 113 -18.33 11.81 -18.64
C GLY A 113 -17.09 12.65 -18.33
N ASN A 114 -16.30 12.27 -17.32
CA ASN A 114 -15.02 12.91 -16.99
C ASN A 114 -13.86 12.03 -17.47
N THR A 115 -12.80 12.67 -17.97
CA THR A 115 -11.61 11.99 -18.50
C THR A 115 -10.57 11.86 -17.41
N TYR A 116 -10.20 10.62 -17.07
CA TYR A 116 -9.17 10.32 -16.09
C TYR A 116 -8.04 9.50 -16.73
N PRO A 117 -6.79 9.64 -16.27
CA PRO A 117 -5.72 8.74 -16.69
C PRO A 117 -6.00 7.32 -16.16
N LYS A 118 -6.04 6.34 -17.06
CA LYS A 118 -6.41 4.95 -16.76
C LYS A 118 -5.60 4.34 -15.60
N GLU A 119 -4.29 4.55 -15.61
CA GLU A 119 -3.38 4.03 -14.59
C GLU A 119 -3.66 4.61 -13.19
N LEU A 120 -4.06 5.89 -13.11
CA LEU A 120 -4.42 6.51 -11.84
C LEU A 120 -5.72 5.92 -11.27
N VAL A 121 -6.70 5.65 -12.15
CA VAL A 121 -7.96 5.01 -11.75
C VAL A 121 -7.67 3.61 -11.22
N ILE A 122 -6.95 2.79 -11.98
CA ILE A 122 -6.59 1.42 -11.57
C ILE A 122 -5.83 1.43 -10.25
N TYR A 123 -4.82 2.29 -10.11
CA TYR A 123 -4.06 2.43 -8.87
C TYR A 123 -4.94 2.81 -7.68
N THR A 124 -5.85 3.77 -7.86
CA THR A 124 -6.74 4.25 -6.79
C THR A 124 -7.74 3.17 -6.36
N LEU A 125 -8.34 2.46 -7.33
CA LEU A 125 -9.25 1.35 -7.06
C LEU A 125 -8.52 0.19 -6.35
N PHE A 126 -7.30 -0.12 -6.80
CA PHE A 126 -6.46 -1.12 -6.16
C PHE A 126 -6.11 -0.74 -4.71
N MET A 127 -5.75 0.52 -4.46
CA MET A 127 -5.47 1.00 -3.10
C MET A 127 -6.70 0.92 -2.21
N LEU A 128 -7.88 1.27 -2.73
CA LEU A 128 -9.13 1.18 -1.98
C LEU A 128 -9.51 -0.28 -1.67
N ALA A 129 -9.43 -1.17 -2.65
CA ALA A 129 -9.76 -2.58 -2.50
C ALA A 129 -8.79 -3.30 -1.54
N SER A 130 -7.48 -3.05 -1.67
CA SER A 130 -6.47 -3.64 -0.80
C SER A 130 -6.60 -3.16 0.65
N LEU A 131 -6.88 -1.87 0.87
CA LEU A 131 -7.15 -1.32 2.20
C LEU A 131 -8.36 -1.97 2.86
N LEU A 132 -9.46 -2.17 2.11
CA LEU A 132 -10.66 -2.83 2.61
C LEU A 132 -10.36 -4.26 3.06
N ILE A 133 -9.70 -5.05 2.21
CA ILE A 133 -9.34 -6.44 2.52
C ILE A 133 -8.47 -6.54 3.77
N VAL A 134 -7.44 -5.69 3.86
CA VAL A 134 -6.54 -5.70 5.02
C VAL A 134 -7.29 -5.27 6.27
N ALA A 135 -8.13 -4.24 6.21
CA ALA A 135 -8.93 -3.82 7.36
C ALA A 135 -9.83 -4.96 7.87
N VAL A 136 -10.45 -5.73 6.98
CA VAL A 136 -11.31 -6.85 7.35
C VAL A 136 -10.52 -8.02 7.93
N HIS A 137 -9.34 -8.33 7.37
CA HIS A 137 -8.46 -9.36 7.95
C HIS A 137 -7.95 -8.97 9.34
N VAL A 138 -7.56 -7.71 9.53
CA VAL A 138 -7.14 -7.21 10.84
C VAL A 138 -8.30 -7.26 11.84
N TYR A 139 -9.50 -6.90 11.41
CA TYR A 139 -10.68 -6.99 12.25
C TYR A 139 -11.01 -8.45 12.64
N ASP A 140 -10.88 -9.37 11.69
CA ASP A 140 -11.02 -10.82 11.92
C ASP A 140 -9.99 -11.33 12.94
N ASP A 141 -8.72 -10.91 12.83
CA ASP A 141 -7.64 -11.32 13.75
C ASP A 141 -7.86 -10.84 15.19
N ILE A 142 -8.52 -9.69 15.38
CA ILE A 142 -8.77 -9.09 16.70
C ILE A 142 -10.07 -9.61 17.33
N LYS A 143 -11.18 -9.67 16.59
CA LYS A 143 -12.51 -9.97 17.14
C LYS A 143 -13.07 -11.34 16.76
N GLY A 144 -12.51 -11.99 15.74
CA GLY A 144 -13.08 -13.21 15.14
C GLY A 144 -14.38 -12.90 14.39
N LEU A 145 -14.34 -12.96 13.06
CA LEU A 145 -15.52 -12.79 12.22
C LEU A 145 -16.14 -14.13 11.84
N LEU A 146 -17.47 -14.11 11.65
CA LEU A 146 -18.19 -15.21 11.02
C LEU A 146 -17.79 -15.30 9.53
N PRO A 147 -17.88 -16.50 8.91
CA PRO A 147 -17.44 -16.72 7.53
C PRO A 147 -18.21 -15.89 6.49
N LEU A 148 -19.49 -15.57 6.75
CA LEU A 148 -20.34 -14.83 5.80
C LEU A 148 -19.95 -13.34 5.65
N PRO A 149 -19.83 -12.53 6.73
CA PRO A 149 -19.34 -11.15 6.62
C PRO A 149 -17.97 -11.04 5.94
N LYS A 150 -17.08 -12.00 6.18
CA LYS A 150 -15.76 -12.07 5.54
C LYS A 150 -15.88 -12.23 4.02
N LEU A 151 -16.77 -13.13 3.58
CA LEU A 151 -17.02 -13.34 2.16
C LEU A 151 -17.64 -12.10 1.49
N ILE A 152 -18.62 -11.46 2.14
CA ILE A 152 -19.26 -10.24 1.60
C ILE A 152 -18.22 -9.13 1.42
N ALA A 153 -17.36 -8.91 2.41
CA ALA A 153 -16.30 -7.93 2.31
C ALA A 153 -15.32 -8.23 1.17
N GLN A 154 -14.94 -9.50 0.99
CA GLN A 154 -14.08 -9.91 -0.12
C GLN A 154 -14.74 -9.67 -1.47
N THR A 155 -16.04 -9.99 -1.60
CA THR A 155 -16.82 -9.69 -2.81
C THR A 155 -16.87 -8.20 -3.09
N VAL A 156 -17.12 -7.36 -2.09
CA VAL A 156 -17.15 -5.90 -2.24
C VAL A 156 -15.77 -5.36 -2.68
N ALA A 157 -14.68 -5.87 -2.10
CA ALA A 157 -13.34 -5.47 -2.53
C ALA A 157 -13.05 -5.79 -3.99
N VAL A 158 -13.49 -6.96 -4.47
CA VAL A 158 -13.38 -7.33 -5.88
C VAL A 158 -14.22 -6.40 -6.75
N LEU A 159 -15.46 -6.10 -6.36
CA LEU A 159 -16.32 -5.17 -7.10
C LEU A 159 -15.72 -3.76 -7.20
N ILE A 160 -15.09 -3.28 -6.12
CA ILE A 160 -14.36 -2.01 -6.13
C ILE A 160 -13.18 -2.08 -7.11
N LEU A 161 -12.39 -3.15 -7.05
CA LEU A 161 -11.22 -3.32 -7.91
C LEU A 161 -11.61 -3.37 -9.41
N LEU A 162 -12.76 -3.96 -9.73
CA LEU A 162 -13.28 -4.02 -11.10
C LEU A 162 -13.66 -2.64 -11.65
N GLY A 163 -14.07 -1.73 -10.78
CA GLY A 163 -14.36 -0.35 -11.14
C GLY A 163 -15.56 -0.14 -12.06
N PRO A 164 -16.03 1.11 -12.21
CA PRO A 164 -17.06 1.49 -13.17
C PRO A 164 -16.47 1.58 -14.60
N GLY A 165 -16.09 0.45 -15.18
CA GLY A 165 -15.38 0.39 -16.46
C GLY A 165 -15.50 -1.00 -17.12
N ILE A 166 -16.72 -1.53 -17.21
CA ILE A 166 -17.04 -2.93 -17.56
C ILE A 166 -16.67 -3.34 -19.00
N HIS A 167 -15.95 -2.52 -19.76
CA HIS A 167 -15.77 -2.74 -21.20
C HIS A 167 -14.55 -3.59 -21.57
N LEU A 168 -13.54 -3.74 -20.72
CA LEU A 168 -12.34 -4.52 -21.04
C LEU A 168 -11.75 -5.21 -19.81
N PHE A 169 -12.33 -6.36 -19.44
CA PHE A 169 -11.81 -7.25 -18.40
C PHE A 169 -10.47 -7.85 -18.85
N HIS A 170 -9.36 -7.20 -18.54
CA HIS A 170 -8.04 -7.83 -18.58
C HIS A 170 -7.79 -8.38 -17.18
N GLY A 171 -7.98 -9.69 -17.03
CA GLY A 171 -7.98 -10.36 -15.73
C GLY A 171 -6.76 -10.02 -14.87
N VAL A 172 -7.00 -9.97 -13.56
CA VAL A 172 -6.04 -9.66 -12.48
C VAL A 172 -4.81 -10.61 -12.42
N LEU A 173 -4.74 -11.62 -13.30
CA LEU A 173 -3.67 -12.63 -13.33
C LEU A 173 -2.92 -12.76 -14.67
N PHE A 174 -3.24 -11.97 -15.71
CA PHE A 174 -2.50 -12.00 -16.97
C PHE A 174 -2.21 -10.60 -17.50
N PHE A 175 -1.26 -9.93 -16.85
CA PHE A 175 -0.41 -8.99 -17.57
C PHE A 175 0.54 -9.80 -18.47
N GLY A 176 0.41 -9.62 -19.79
CA GLY A 176 1.37 -10.11 -20.80
C GLY A 176 0.91 -11.35 -21.55
N VAL A 177 0.30 -11.20 -22.71
CA VAL A 177 0.97 -11.15 -24.02
C VAL A 177 -0.06 -10.63 -25.04
N ASN A 178 0.17 -9.43 -25.57
CA ASN A 178 -0.11 -9.06 -26.95
C ASN A 178 0.65 -7.77 -27.27
#